data_AF-A0A960X563-F1
#
_entry.id   AF-A0A960X563-F1
#
_cell.length_a   1.000
_cell.length_b   1.000
_cell.length_c   1.000
_cell.angle_alpha   90.00
_cell.angle_beta   90.00
_cell.angle_gamma   90.00
#
_symmetry.space_group_name_H-M   'P 1'
#
loop_
_entity.id
_entity.type
_entity.pdbx_description
1 polymer ?
#
loop_
_entity_poly.entity_id
_entity_poly.type
_entity_poly.pdbx_seq_one_letter_code
_entity_poly.pdbx_strand_id
1 'polypeptide(L)'
;AQSIDADNDLIIFDEIQECPKALTSLKYFLEESPKTHLCGAGSLLGLHLSKGSFPVGKVTFETLRPMCFEEFLIAIDDKSLPILQ
;
A
#
# COMPACT_ATOMS: atom_id res chain seq x y z
N ALA A 1 12.79 16.81 -11.84
CA ALA A 1 12.25 15.72 -10.99
C ALA A 1 13.42 15.04 -10.32
N GLN A 2 13.29 14.69 -9.05
CA GLN A 2 14.30 13.88 -8.35
C GLN A 2 14.28 12.47 -8.96
N SER A 3 15.45 11.84 -9.11
CA SER A 3 15.53 10.46 -9.59
C SER A 3 15.05 9.51 -8.50
N ILE A 4 14.35 8.45 -8.90
CA ILE A 4 13.96 7.36 -8.00
C ILE A 4 15.10 6.34 -7.97
N ASP A 5 15.62 6.05 -6.79
CA ASP A 5 16.61 5.00 -6.55
C ASP A 5 15.92 3.68 -6.26
N ALA A 6 16.07 2.71 -7.16
CA ALA A 6 15.42 1.41 -7.03
C ALA A 6 15.87 0.61 -5.79
N ASP A 7 17.07 0.85 -5.25
CA ASP A 7 17.61 0.10 -4.11
C ASP A 7 17.26 0.74 -2.76
N ASN A 8 16.84 2.02 -2.73
CA ASN A 8 16.65 2.77 -1.49
C ASN A 8 15.27 3.42 -1.34
N ASP A 9 14.55 3.62 -2.44
CA ASP A 9 13.25 4.28 -2.41
C ASP A 9 12.10 3.28 -2.41
N LEU A 10 11.07 3.61 -1.63
CA LEU A 10 9.79 2.91 -1.65
C LEU A 10 8.79 3.68 -2.52
N ILE A 11 8.26 3.01 -3.54
CA ILE A 11 7.20 3.55 -4.40
C ILE A 11 5.85 3.10 -3.85
N ILE A 12 4.98 4.07 -3.55
CA ILE A 12 3.61 3.79 -3.10
C ILE A 12 2.63 4.37 -4.12
N PHE A 13 1.75 3.54 -4.64
CA PHE A 13 0.58 3.97 -5.40
C PHE A 13 -0.65 3.96 -4.50
N ASP A 14 -1.19 5.15 -4.21
CA ASP A 14 -2.44 5.26 -3.47
C ASP A 14 -3.64 5.14 -4.41
N GLU A 15 -4.71 4.51 -3.91
CA GLU A 15 -5.93 4.16 -4.64
C GLU A 15 -5.64 3.55 -6.04
N ILE A 16 -4.71 2.60 -6.11
CA ILE A 16 -4.22 2.01 -7.37
C ILE A 16 -5.34 1.40 -8.23
N GLN A 17 -6.46 1.01 -7.62
CA GLN A 17 -7.61 0.49 -8.33
C GLN A 17 -8.30 1.50 -9.27
N GLU A 18 -8.09 2.80 -9.07
CA GLU A 18 -8.57 3.84 -9.99
C GLU A 18 -7.86 3.76 -11.35
N CYS A 19 -6.71 3.09 -11.41
CA CYS A 19 -5.97 2.83 -12.64
C CYS A 19 -5.74 1.32 -12.84
N PRO A 20 -6.69 0.59 -13.47
CA PRO A 20 -6.54 -0.86 -13.73
C PRO A 20 -5.29 -1.23 -14.53
N LYS A 21 -4.79 -0.32 -15.36
CA LYS A 21 -3.52 -0.50 -16.08
C LYS A 21 -2.32 -0.52 -15.14
N ALA A 22 -2.31 0.30 -14.09
CA ALA A 22 -1.28 0.29 -13.06
C ALA A 22 -1.30 -1.02 -12.25
N LEU A 23 -2.50 -1.51 -11.90
CA LEU A 23 -2.65 -2.84 -11.29
C LEU A 23 -2.08 -3.96 -12.19
N THR A 24 -2.39 -3.92 -13.49
CA THR A 24 -1.90 -4.93 -14.44
C THR A 24 -0.37 -4.86 -14.61
N SER A 25 0.23 -3.66 -14.51
CA SER A 25 1.66 -3.47 -14.74
C SER A 25 2.54 -3.95 -13.58
N LEU A 26 1.98 -4.17 -12.39
CA LEU A 26 2.73 -4.64 -11.20
C LEU A 26 3.57 -5.89 -11.47
N LYS A 27 3.09 -6.83 -12.31
CA LYS A 27 3.84 -8.03 -12.68
C LYS A 27 5.18 -7.71 -13.37
N TYR A 28 5.24 -6.62 -14.15
CA TYR A 28 6.44 -6.23 -14.87
C TYR A 28 7.49 -5.64 -13.95
N PHE A 29 7.10 -4.98 -12.85
CA PHE A 29 8.06 -4.54 -11.85
C PHE A 29 8.83 -5.73 -11.26
N LEU A 30 8.14 -6.83 -10.98
CA LEU A 30 8.81 -8.06 -10.51
C LEU A 30 9.72 -8.69 -11.59
N GLU A 31 9.40 -8.55 -12.87
CA GLU A 31 10.13 -9.18 -13.97
C GLU A 31 11.32 -8.35 -14.48
N GLU A 32 11.14 -7.04 -14.58
CA GLU A 32 12.09 -6.11 -15.20
C GLU A 32 12.89 -5.30 -14.17
N SER A 33 12.34 -5.09 -12.96
CA SER A 33 13.00 -4.33 -11.90
C SER A 33 12.76 -4.94 -10.51
N PRO A 34 13.23 -6.18 -10.26
CA PRO A 34 12.92 -6.92 -9.03
C PRO A 34 13.46 -6.26 -7.76
N LYS A 35 14.39 -5.31 -7.88
CA LYS A 35 14.94 -4.54 -6.77
C LYS A 35 14.00 -3.44 -6.27
N THR A 36 13.13 -2.93 -7.15
CA THR A 36 12.25 -1.82 -6.81
C THR A 36 11.26 -2.23 -5.73
N HIS A 37 11.31 -1.52 -4.61
CA HIS A 37 10.33 -1.67 -3.55
C HIS A 37 9.05 -0.93 -3.94
N LEU A 38 7.96 -1.69 -4.11
CA LEU A 38 6.71 -1.15 -4.61
C LEU A 38 5.50 -1.69 -3.84
N CYS A 39 4.61 -0.78 -3.44
CA CYS A 39 3.37 -1.08 -2.75
C CYS A 39 2.20 -0.34 -3.42
N GLY A 40 1.04 -1.00 -3.49
CA GLY A 40 -0.22 -0.37 -3.87
C GLY A 40 -1.17 -0.38 -2.68
N ALA A 41 -1.74 0.78 -2.35
CA ALA A 41 -2.83 0.92 -1.41
C ALA A 41 -4.15 1.07 -2.17
N GLY A 42 -5.24 0.61 -1.56
CA GLY A 42 -6.55 0.78 -2.14
C GLY A 42 -7.65 0.34 -1.18
N SER A 43 -8.63 1.22 -1.00
CA SER A 43 -9.77 0.96 -0.12
C SER A 43 -10.71 -0.11 -0.66
N LEU A 44 -10.85 -0.18 -1.99
CA LEU A 44 -11.83 -1.02 -2.68
C LEU A 44 -11.18 -2.06 -3.60
N LEU A 45 -9.95 -2.51 -3.27
CA LEU A 45 -9.21 -3.49 -4.07
C LEU A 45 -10.10 -4.69 -4.39
N GLY A 46 -10.72 -5.32 -3.40
CA GLY A 46 -11.58 -6.51 -3.57
C GLY A 46 -12.73 -6.38 -4.58
N LEU A 47 -13.26 -5.17 -4.80
CA LEU A 47 -14.37 -4.94 -5.74
C LEU A 47 -13.89 -4.63 -7.17
N HIS A 48 -12.74 -3.98 -7.29
CA HIS A 48 -12.20 -3.49 -8.56
C HIS A 48 -11.34 -4.51 -9.31
N LEU A 49 -10.99 -5.62 -8.67
CA LEU A 49 -10.25 -6.75 -9.27
C LEU A 49 -10.96 -7.37 -10.49
N SER A 50 -12.26 -7.11 -10.68
CA SER A 50 -13.05 -7.67 -11.77
C SER A 50 -12.83 -7.01 -13.14
N LYS A 51 -12.24 -5.81 -13.19
CA LYS A 51 -12.08 -5.02 -14.42
C LYS A 51 -10.64 -5.07 -14.95
N GLY A 52 -10.19 -6.24 -15.41
CA GLY A 52 -8.90 -6.37 -16.14
C GLY A 52 -8.08 -7.59 -15.76
N SER A 53 -6.87 -7.69 -16.31
CA SER A 53 -5.91 -8.73 -15.95
C SER A 53 -5.29 -8.40 -14.61
N PHE A 54 -5.43 -9.30 -13.64
CA PHE A 54 -4.83 -9.15 -12.33
C PHE A 54 -3.53 -9.97 -12.24
N PRO A 55 -2.44 -9.43 -11.65
CA PRO A 55 -1.14 -10.13 -11.51
C PRO A 55 -1.17 -11.23 -10.44
N VAL A 56 -2.00 -12.26 -10.65
CA VAL A 56 -2.17 -13.39 -9.72
C VAL A 56 -0.82 -14.08 -9.48
N GLY A 57 -0.48 -14.29 -8.20
CA GLY A 57 0.76 -14.95 -7.79
C GLY A 57 2.03 -14.11 -7.96
N LYS A 58 1.91 -12.86 -8.41
CA LYS A 58 3.03 -11.91 -8.59
C LYS A 58 2.96 -10.75 -7.60
N VAL A 59 1.93 -10.70 -6.76
CA VAL A 59 1.71 -9.70 -5.73
C VAL A 59 1.29 -10.37 -4.42
N THR A 60 1.61 -9.71 -3.31
CA THR A 60 1.18 -10.10 -1.96
C THR A 60 0.20 -9.05 -1.44
N PHE A 61 -0.86 -9.49 -0.77
CA PHE A 61 -1.84 -8.61 -0.16
C PHE A 61 -1.65 -8.57 1.34
N GLU A 62 -1.54 -7.36 1.88
CA GLU A 62 -1.61 -7.09 3.31
C GLU A 62 -2.89 -6.31 3.60
N THR A 63 -3.61 -6.69 4.65
CA THR A 63 -4.86 -6.02 5.05
C THR A 63 -4.60 -5.11 6.23
N LEU A 64 -4.62 -3.80 6.01
CA LEU A 64 -4.59 -2.83 7.09
C LEU A 64 -5.96 -2.74 7.76
N ARG A 65 -5.98 -2.83 9.09
CA ARG A 65 -7.18 -2.69 9.91
C ARG A 65 -7.22 -1.27 10.50
N PRO A 66 -8.41 -0.74 10.84
CA PRO A 66 -8.49 0.45 11.67
C PRO A 66 -7.74 0.23 12.98
N MET A 67 -7.11 1.29 13.51
CA MET A 67 -6.43 1.22 14.79
C MET A 67 -7.38 0.74 15.89
N CYS A 68 -6.88 -0.15 16.75
CA CYS A 68 -7.58 -0.46 17.99
C CYS A 68 -7.50 0.73 18.95
N PHE A 69 -8.30 0.69 20.02
CA PHE A 69 -8.30 1.78 21.00
C PHE A 69 -6.92 1.96 21.63
N GLU A 70 -6.19 0.88 21.94
CA GLU A 70 -4.84 0.94 22.50
C GLU A 70 -3.83 1.59 21.54
N GLU A 71 -3.86 1.22 20.25
CA GLU A 71 -3.03 1.82 19.20
C GLU A 71 -3.35 3.31 19.04
N PHE A 72 -4.62 3.67 19.12
CA PHE A 72 -5.04 5.07 19.12
C PHE A 72 -4.46 5.82 20.33
N LEU A 73 -4.54 5.28 21.55
CA LEU A 73 -3.99 5.89 22.76
C LEU A 73 -2.48 6.09 22.65
N ILE A 74 -1.75 5.11 22.11
CA ILE A 74 -0.30 5.20 21.85
C ILE A 74 -0.01 6.31 20.82
N ALA A 75 -0.81 6.41 19.77
CA ALA A 75 -0.60 7.36 18.68
C ALA A 75 -0.80 8.83 19.09
N ILE A 76 -1.69 9.11 20.05
CA ILE A 76 -2.02 10.49 20.44
C ILE A 76 -1.08 11.10 21.49
N ASP A 77 -0.02 10.39 21.90
CA ASP A 77 0.93 10.74 22.96
C ASP A 77 0.20 11.03 24.29
N ASP A 78 0.43 10.19 25.30
CA ASP A 78 -0.27 10.08 26.60
C ASP A 78 -0.56 11.44 27.32
N LYS A 79 0.15 12.49 26.94
CA LYS A 79 -0.04 13.87 27.42
C LYS A 79 -1.35 14.54 26.98
N SER A 80 -2.03 14.05 25.94
CA SER A 80 -3.27 14.63 25.43
C SER A 80 -4.54 14.07 26.11
N LEU A 81 -4.42 13.03 26.94
CA LEU A 81 -5.53 12.34 27.59
C LEU A 81 -5.61 12.64 29.09
N PRO A 82 -6.48 13.57 29.53
CA PRO A 82 -6.64 13.88 30.96
C PRO A 82 -7.32 12.77 31.78
N ILE A 83 -7.72 11.66 31.18
CA ILE A 83 -8.50 10.58 31.83
C ILE A 83 -7.59 9.48 32.42
N LEU A 84 -6.30 9.45 32.07
CA LEU A 84 -5.32 8.46 32.55
C LEU A 84 -4.33 9.03 33.58
N GLN A 85 -4.62 10.19 34.19
CA GLN A 85 -3.87 10.73 35.34
C GLN A 85 -4.41 10.24 36.69
#